data_AF-A0A959PR94-F1
#
_entry.id   AF-A0A959PR94-F1
#
_cell.length_a   1.000
_cell.length_b   1.000
_cell.length_c   1.000
_cell.angle_alpha   90.00
_cell.angle_beta   90.00
_cell.angle_gamma   90.00
#
_symmetry.space_group_name_H-M   'P 1'
#
loop_
_entity.id
_entity.type
_entity.pdbx_description
1 polymer ?
#
loop_
_entity_poly.entity_id
_entity_poly.type
_entity_poly.pdbx_seq_one_letter_code
_entity_poly.pdbx_strand_id
1 'polypeptide(L)'
;MTIHHISEEEFATLENAVSLIAILISGADGEIDKKEMDWAEKIIDIRSYNLSGDLNYFYDRVHENFHDKLYTILRGLPADDSQRTAEITRRLEKVNPILAKLNNHFAYRLYKSFLSLATQVAKANGGVMGFFSISKNESLLTPLPMITPIPHIAEIDEEE
;
A
#
# COMPACT_ATOMS: atom_id res chain seq x y z
N MET A 1 -15.51 2.04 13.53
CA MET A 1 -15.99 2.80 12.36
C MET A 1 -15.85 1.93 11.10
N THR A 2 -16.80 1.94 10.16
CA THR A 2 -16.58 1.28 8.86
C THR A 2 -15.93 2.25 7.87
N ILE A 3 -15.39 1.72 6.76
CA ILE A 3 -14.73 2.53 5.73
C ILE A 3 -15.67 3.58 5.11
N HIS A 4 -16.99 3.33 5.15
CA HIS A 4 -18.03 4.24 4.63
C HIS A 4 -18.28 5.47 5.52
N HIS A 5 -17.71 5.53 6.72
CA HIS A 5 -17.95 6.59 7.70
C HIS A 5 -16.71 7.46 7.97
N ILE A 6 -15.59 7.21 7.29
CA ILE A 6 -14.44 8.10 7.36
C ILE A 6 -14.65 9.29 6.42
N SER A 7 -13.95 10.39 6.66
CA SER A 7 -14.04 11.55 5.76
C SER A 7 -13.42 11.26 4.39
N GLU A 8 -13.83 11.99 3.34
CA GLU A 8 -13.21 11.87 2.01
C GLU A 8 -11.70 12.17 2.03
N GLU A 9 -11.23 13.04 2.92
CA GLU A 9 -9.80 13.32 3.09
C GLU A 9 -9.04 12.11 3.67
N GLU A 10 -9.63 11.45 4.68
CA GLU A 10 -9.06 10.22 5.24
C GLU A 10 -9.10 9.09 4.21
N PHE A 11 -10.18 8.97 3.45
CA PHE A 11 -10.29 7.97 2.37
C PHE A 11 -9.23 8.22 1.29
N ALA A 12 -9.09 9.46 0.82
CA ALA A 12 -8.04 9.84 -0.12
C ALA A 12 -6.63 9.59 0.43
N THR A 13 -6.41 9.74 1.74
CA THR A 13 -5.14 9.38 2.38
C THR A 13 -4.86 7.88 2.27
N LEU A 14 -5.88 7.02 2.47
CA LEU A 14 -5.75 5.58 2.28
C LEU A 14 -5.55 5.20 0.82
N GLU A 15 -6.25 5.84 -0.13
CA GLU A 15 -6.03 5.63 -1.57
C GLU A 15 -4.59 6.00 -1.97
N ASN A 16 -4.12 7.18 -1.55
CA ASN A 16 -2.77 7.64 -1.84
C ASN A 16 -1.71 6.70 -1.26
N ALA A 17 -2.00 6.04 -0.13
CA ALA A 17 -1.09 5.07 0.46
C ALA A 17 -0.76 3.92 -0.49
N VAL A 18 -1.73 3.47 -1.30
CA VAL A 18 -1.51 2.40 -2.29
C VAL A 18 -0.46 2.82 -3.32
N SER A 19 -0.60 4.02 -3.90
CA SER A 19 0.37 4.55 -4.86
C SER A 19 1.73 4.83 -4.22
N LEU A 20 1.74 5.35 -2.99
CA LEU A 20 2.97 5.62 -2.23
C LEU A 20 3.73 4.33 -1.92
N ILE A 21 3.05 3.23 -1.59
CA ILE A 21 3.67 1.91 -1.38
C ILE A 21 4.30 1.42 -2.68
N ALA A 22 3.59 1.51 -3.81
CA ALA A 22 4.13 1.11 -5.11
C ALA A 22 5.42 1.90 -5.43
N ILE A 23 5.38 3.23 -5.33
CA ILE A 23 6.55 4.09 -5.59
C ILE A 23 7.70 3.82 -4.63
N LEU A 24 7.41 3.61 -3.33
CA LEU A 24 8.42 3.35 -2.30
C LEU A 24 9.22 2.10 -2.64
N ILE A 25 8.52 1.02 -2.99
CA ILE A 25 9.17 -0.25 -3.31
C ILE A 25 9.90 -0.15 -4.64
N SER A 26 9.23 0.38 -5.67
CA SER A 26 9.84 0.55 -7.00
C SER A 26 11.03 1.48 -7.05
N GLY A 27 11.21 2.35 -6.07
CA GLY A 27 12.33 3.27 -5.96
C GLY A 27 13.39 2.86 -4.94
N ALA A 28 13.27 1.71 -4.28
CA ALA A 28 14.10 1.35 -3.13
C ALA A 28 15.60 1.23 -3.44
N ASP A 29 15.96 0.99 -4.70
CA ASP A 29 17.34 0.89 -5.18
C ASP A 29 17.83 2.17 -5.90
N GLY A 30 17.12 3.29 -5.73
CA GLY A 30 17.53 4.62 -6.19
C GLY A 30 16.88 5.08 -7.49
N GLU A 31 16.56 4.14 -8.39
CA GLU A 31 15.83 4.40 -9.62
C GLU A 31 14.44 3.75 -9.57
N ILE A 32 13.44 4.42 -10.16
CA ILE A 32 12.08 3.88 -10.24
C ILE A 32 12.02 2.81 -11.33
N ASP A 33 11.76 1.57 -10.93
CA ASP A 33 11.62 0.47 -11.86
C ASP A 33 10.23 0.45 -12.54
N LYS A 34 10.22 0.64 -13.87
CA LYS A 34 9.00 0.61 -14.66
C LYS A 34 8.25 -0.72 -14.57
N LYS A 35 8.94 -1.86 -14.51
CA LYS A 35 8.27 -3.18 -14.43
C LYS A 35 7.53 -3.35 -13.13
N GLU A 36 8.09 -2.84 -12.04
CA GLU A 36 7.46 -2.90 -10.73
C GLU A 36 6.25 -1.98 -10.64
N MET A 37 6.34 -0.79 -11.26
CA MET A 37 5.21 0.13 -11.41
C MET A 37 4.10 -0.48 -12.27
N ASP A 38 4.43 -1.03 -13.45
CA ASP A 38 3.48 -1.74 -14.33
C ASP A 38 2.85 -2.95 -13.61
N TRP A 39 3.60 -3.62 -12.73
CA TRP A 39 3.10 -4.73 -11.93
C TRP A 39 2.18 -4.27 -10.80
N ALA A 40 2.48 -3.14 -10.15
CA ALA A 40 1.59 -2.53 -9.18
C ALA A 40 0.22 -2.25 -9.80
N GLU A 41 0.16 -1.67 -11.00
CA GLU A 41 -1.10 -1.43 -11.72
C GLU A 41 -1.89 -2.73 -11.93
N LYS A 42 -1.22 -3.80 -12.38
CA LYS A 42 -1.85 -5.13 -12.54
C LYS A 42 -2.38 -5.69 -11.22
N ILE A 43 -1.66 -5.53 -10.12
CA ILE A 43 -2.13 -5.98 -8.80
C ILE A 43 -3.40 -5.24 -8.40
N ILE A 44 -3.47 -3.92 -8.65
CA ILE A 44 -4.66 -3.11 -8.32
C ILE A 44 -5.86 -3.57 -9.15
N ASP A 45 -5.69 -3.76 -10.45
CA ASP A 45 -6.73 -4.29 -11.35
C ASP A 45 -7.25 -5.66 -10.87
N ILE A 46 -6.35 -6.58 -10.50
CA ILE A 46 -6.73 -7.90 -9.95
C ILE A 46 -7.50 -7.75 -8.62
N ARG A 47 -7.11 -6.81 -7.76
CA ARG A 47 -7.71 -6.61 -6.43
C ARG A 47 -9.08 -5.95 -6.49
N SER A 48 -9.35 -5.08 -7.47
CA SER A 48 -10.70 -4.57 -7.69
C SER A 48 -11.67 -5.72 -8.01
N TYR A 49 -11.30 -6.69 -8.84
CA TYR A 49 -12.24 -7.77 -9.21
C TYR A 49 -12.36 -8.94 -8.21
N ASN A 50 -11.33 -9.23 -7.41
CA ASN A 50 -11.25 -10.50 -6.66
C ASN A 50 -11.43 -10.38 -5.14
N LEU A 51 -11.64 -9.16 -4.62
CA LEU A 51 -11.86 -8.96 -3.19
C LEU A 51 -13.35 -8.95 -2.85
N SER A 52 -13.66 -9.04 -1.56
CA SER A 52 -15.04 -9.09 -1.07
C SER A 52 -15.28 -8.09 0.06
N GLY A 53 -16.53 -7.61 0.12
CA GLY A 53 -17.01 -6.66 1.13
C GLY A 53 -16.32 -5.29 1.02
N ASP A 54 -16.13 -4.64 2.16
CA ASP A 54 -15.54 -3.30 2.27
C ASP A 54 -14.15 -3.17 1.60
N LEU A 55 -13.41 -4.26 1.46
CA LEU A 55 -12.09 -4.23 0.82
C LEU A 55 -12.21 -4.12 -0.71
N ASN A 56 -13.23 -4.73 -1.33
CA ASN A 56 -13.49 -4.53 -2.75
C ASN A 56 -13.97 -3.09 -3.02
N TYR A 57 -14.87 -2.54 -2.21
CA TYR A 57 -15.25 -1.13 -2.30
C TYR A 57 -14.03 -0.18 -2.27
N PHE A 58 -13.10 -0.43 -1.35
CA PHE A 58 -11.86 0.34 -1.28
C PHE A 58 -11.01 0.21 -2.57
N TYR A 59 -10.78 -1.01 -3.06
CA TYR A 59 -9.94 -1.22 -4.24
C TYR A 59 -10.59 -0.81 -5.56
N ASP A 60 -11.92 -0.85 -5.67
CA ASP A 60 -12.65 -0.32 -6.82
C ASP A 60 -12.40 1.18 -6.95
N ARG A 61 -12.51 1.91 -5.84
CA ARG A 61 -12.20 3.35 -5.80
C ARG A 61 -10.73 3.66 -6.07
N VAL A 62 -9.80 2.87 -5.54
CA VAL A 62 -8.38 3.01 -5.84
C VAL A 62 -8.12 2.81 -7.34
N HIS A 63 -8.76 1.80 -7.94
CA HIS A 63 -8.57 1.42 -9.33
C HIS A 63 -9.00 2.53 -10.31
N GLU A 64 -10.10 3.24 -10.04
CA GLU A 64 -10.69 4.28 -10.92
C GLU A 64 -9.68 5.31 -11.47
N ASN A 65 -8.67 5.68 -10.68
CA ASN A 65 -7.67 6.67 -11.08
C ASN A 65 -6.24 6.29 -10.68
N PHE A 66 -5.97 5.00 -10.45
CA PHE A 66 -4.71 4.54 -9.89
C PHE A 66 -3.50 5.02 -10.71
N HIS A 67 -3.53 4.81 -12.03
CA HIS A 67 -2.44 5.20 -12.94
C HIS A 67 -2.14 6.71 -12.85
N ASP A 68 -3.16 7.55 -13.04
CA ASP A 68 -2.99 9.01 -13.00
C ASP A 68 -2.52 9.50 -11.64
N LYS A 69 -3.07 8.93 -10.56
CA LYS A 69 -2.69 9.28 -9.17
C LYS A 69 -1.26 8.85 -8.87
N LEU A 70 -0.85 7.66 -9.29
CA LEU A 70 0.51 7.14 -9.15
C LEU A 70 1.53 8.08 -9.79
N TYR A 71 1.36 8.42 -11.07
CA TYR A 71 2.29 9.32 -11.77
C TYR A 71 2.20 10.78 -11.32
N THR A 72 1.05 11.22 -10.81
CA THR A 72 0.92 12.55 -10.21
C THR A 72 1.67 12.66 -8.89
N ILE A 73 1.54 11.65 -8.02
CA ILE A 73 2.31 11.58 -6.76
C ILE A 73 3.80 11.50 -7.08
N LEU A 74 4.20 10.63 -8.02
CA LEU A 74 5.61 10.46 -8.39
C LEU A 74 6.26 11.77 -8.85
N ARG A 75 5.59 12.55 -9.72
CA ARG A 75 6.09 13.85 -10.18
C ARG A 75 6.23 14.89 -9.07
N GLY A 76 5.46 14.76 -7.98
CA GLY A 76 5.50 15.65 -6.83
C GLY A 76 6.49 15.23 -5.74
N LEU A 77 7.26 14.16 -5.94
CA LEU A 77 8.26 13.68 -4.99
C LEU A 77 9.67 14.18 -5.36
N PRO A 78 10.59 14.28 -4.38
CA PRO A 78 11.98 14.57 -4.63
C PRO A 78 12.62 13.58 -5.62
N ALA A 79 13.55 14.07 -6.45
CA ALA A 79 14.34 13.21 -7.35
C ALA A 79 15.39 12.41 -6.57
N ASP A 80 15.94 12.99 -5.50
CA ASP A 80 16.88 12.32 -4.61
C ASP A 80 16.20 11.16 -3.87
N ASP A 81 16.86 10.01 -3.87
CA ASP A 81 16.29 8.77 -3.36
C ASP A 81 16.02 8.80 -1.85
N SER A 82 17.00 9.28 -1.07
CA SER A 82 16.87 9.36 0.38
C SER A 82 15.77 10.35 0.78
N GLN A 83 15.69 11.51 0.11
CA GLN A 83 14.63 12.49 0.34
C GLN A 83 13.25 11.96 -0.10
N ARG A 84 13.18 11.26 -1.23
CA ARG A 84 11.95 10.63 -1.71
C ARG A 84 11.44 9.59 -0.72
N THR A 85 12.31 8.69 -0.27
CA THR A 85 11.98 7.66 0.73
C THR A 85 11.51 8.28 2.03
N ALA A 86 12.19 9.32 2.53
CA ALA A 86 11.79 10.04 3.74
C ALA A 86 10.43 10.74 3.59
N GLU A 87 10.19 11.38 2.43
CA GLU A 87 8.92 12.04 2.12
C GLU A 87 7.76 11.04 2.07
N ILE A 88 7.95 9.92 1.37
CA ILE A 88 6.94 8.86 1.26
C ILE A 88 6.65 8.26 2.65
N THR A 89 7.70 7.96 3.42
CA THR A 89 7.58 7.42 4.78
C THR A 89 6.70 8.33 5.64
N ARG A 90 6.98 9.64 5.68
CA ARG A 90 6.19 10.62 6.42
C ARG A 90 4.73 10.69 5.96
N ARG A 91 4.46 10.51 4.66
CA ARG A 91 3.08 10.48 4.12
C ARG A 91 2.35 9.20 4.53
N LEU A 92 3.02 8.06 4.49
CA LEU A 92 2.47 6.76 4.91
C LEU A 92 2.17 6.72 6.42
N GLU A 93 2.94 7.42 7.27
CA GLU A 93 2.64 7.53 8.70
C GLU A 93 1.27 8.15 8.99
N LYS A 94 0.76 9.01 8.10
CA LYS A 94 -0.57 9.63 8.23
C LYS A 94 -1.72 8.62 8.17
N VAL A 95 -1.45 7.41 7.69
CA VAL A 95 -2.41 6.32 7.61
C VAL A 95 -2.69 5.73 9.00
N ASN A 96 -1.73 5.80 9.93
CA ASN A 96 -1.84 5.24 11.28
C ASN A 96 -3.07 5.72 12.07
N PRO A 97 -3.30 7.04 12.22
CA PRO A 97 -4.50 7.53 12.94
C PRO A 97 -5.81 7.14 12.26
N ILE A 98 -5.81 6.86 10.94
CA ILE A 98 -7.01 6.44 10.21
C ILE A 98 -7.29 4.96 10.46
N LEU A 99 -6.26 4.12 10.34
CA LEU A 99 -6.36 2.68 10.65
C LEU A 99 -6.82 2.44 12.08
N ALA A 100 -6.37 3.25 13.04
CA ALA A 100 -6.79 3.15 14.44
C ALA A 100 -8.27 3.49 14.68
N LYS A 101 -8.92 4.26 13.80
CA LYS A 101 -10.35 4.61 13.89
C LYS A 101 -11.25 3.55 13.25
N LEU A 102 -10.73 2.84 12.25
CA LEU A 102 -11.45 1.78 11.55
C LEU A 102 -11.71 0.61 12.49
N ASN A 103 -12.77 -0.16 12.23
CA ASN A 103 -13.02 -1.41 12.94
C ASN A 103 -11.83 -2.36 12.75
N ASN A 104 -11.48 -3.12 13.79
CA ASN A 104 -10.24 -3.90 13.80
C ASN A 104 -10.18 -4.90 12.64
N HIS A 105 -11.28 -5.62 12.37
CA HIS A 105 -11.33 -6.60 11.30
C HIS A 105 -10.98 -5.99 9.93
N PHE A 106 -11.59 -4.87 9.56
CA PHE A 106 -11.27 -4.17 8.31
C PHE A 106 -9.88 -3.55 8.33
N ALA A 107 -9.49 -2.86 9.40
CA ALA A 107 -8.16 -2.27 9.55
C ALA A 107 -7.05 -3.31 9.38
N TYR A 108 -7.24 -4.49 9.98
CA TYR A 108 -6.35 -5.65 9.85
C TYR A 108 -6.27 -6.11 8.39
N ARG A 109 -7.41 -6.35 7.73
CA ARG A 109 -7.45 -6.78 6.32
C ARG A 109 -6.79 -5.77 5.38
N LEU A 110 -7.04 -4.48 5.59
CA LEU A 110 -6.43 -3.40 4.80
C LEU A 110 -4.92 -3.33 5.02
N TYR A 111 -4.46 -3.37 6.26
CA TYR A 111 -3.04 -3.43 6.60
C TYR A 111 -2.34 -4.65 5.96
N LYS A 112 -2.93 -5.84 6.06
CA LYS A 112 -2.43 -7.04 5.39
C LYS A 112 -2.39 -6.89 3.87
N SER A 113 -3.37 -6.19 3.30
CA SER A 113 -3.40 -5.88 1.88
C SER A 113 -2.25 -4.97 1.46
N PHE A 114 -1.89 -3.96 2.26
CA PHE A 114 -0.73 -3.10 2.03
C PHE A 114 0.58 -3.88 2.07
N LEU A 115 0.80 -4.71 3.08
CA LEU A 115 1.99 -5.58 3.16
C LEU A 115 2.10 -6.52 1.96
N SER A 116 0.98 -7.12 1.56
CA SER A 116 0.92 -7.99 0.39
C SER A 116 1.23 -7.22 -0.89
N LEU A 117 0.80 -5.97 -1.01
CA LEU A 117 1.11 -5.13 -2.17
C LEU A 117 2.61 -4.89 -2.24
N ALA A 118 3.20 -4.38 -1.15
CA ALA A 118 4.63 -4.09 -1.09
C ALA A 118 5.47 -5.32 -1.46
N THR A 119 5.11 -6.48 -0.89
CA THR A 119 5.79 -7.76 -1.19
C THR A 119 5.61 -8.19 -2.65
N GLN A 120 4.44 -8.01 -3.23
CA GLN A 120 4.18 -8.42 -4.62
C GLN A 120 4.87 -7.48 -5.62
N VAL A 121 4.95 -6.19 -5.33
CA VAL A 121 5.69 -5.20 -6.14
C VAL A 121 7.19 -5.53 -6.13
N ALA A 122 7.80 -5.73 -4.96
CA ALA A 122 9.22 -6.08 -4.85
C ALA A 122 9.59 -7.41 -5.54
N LYS A 123 8.63 -8.32 -5.67
CA LYS A 123 8.84 -9.60 -6.37
C LYS A 123 8.77 -9.48 -7.89
N ALA A 124 8.30 -8.35 -8.42
CA ALA A 124 8.07 -8.20 -9.86
C ALA A 124 9.36 -8.22 -10.67
N ASN A 125 10.48 -7.78 -10.09
CA ASN A 125 11.75 -7.69 -10.81
C ASN A 125 12.91 -8.49 -10.20
N GLY A 126 12.61 -9.58 -9.48
CA GLY A 126 13.62 -10.44 -8.85
C GLY A 126 14.83 -10.74 -9.74
N GLY A 127 15.97 -10.13 -9.38
CA GLY A 127 17.08 -9.80 -10.27
C GLY A 127 17.79 -10.96 -10.98
N VAL A 128 18.48 -10.58 -12.07
CA VAL A 128 19.51 -11.21 -12.96
C VAL A 128 19.37 -12.71 -13.34
N MET A 129 18.79 -13.58 -12.51
CA MET A 129 18.71 -15.03 -12.75
C MET A 129 17.29 -15.60 -12.71
N GLY A 130 16.25 -14.77 -12.66
CA GLY A 130 14.85 -15.23 -12.73
C GLY A 130 14.32 -15.93 -11.47
N PHE A 131 15.05 -15.83 -10.35
CA PHE A 131 14.49 -16.15 -9.04
C PHE A 131 13.74 -14.92 -8.55
N PHE A 132 12.50 -15.10 -8.07
CA PHE A 132 11.68 -14.07 -7.44
C PHE A 132 12.31 -13.57 -6.11
N SER A 133 13.51 -12.99 -6.15
CA SER A 133 14.25 -12.49 -4.98
C SER A 133 13.98 -11.01 -4.76
N ILE A 134 13.81 -10.63 -3.50
CA ILE A 134 13.62 -9.24 -3.06
C ILE A 134 15.00 -8.65 -2.78
N SER A 135 15.25 -7.41 -3.20
CA SER A 135 16.51 -6.71 -2.95
C SER A 135 16.70 -6.45 -1.44
N LYS A 136 17.95 -6.16 -1.01
CA LYS A 136 18.21 -5.89 0.41
C LYS A 136 17.46 -4.65 0.90
N ASN A 137 17.38 -3.59 0.08
CA ASN A 137 16.71 -2.35 0.45
C ASN A 137 15.19 -2.52 0.43
N GLU A 138 14.65 -3.20 -0.59
CA GLU A 138 13.23 -3.55 -0.66
C GLU A 138 12.80 -4.41 0.55
N SER A 139 13.61 -5.39 0.95
CA SER A 139 13.31 -6.28 2.08
C SER A 139 13.14 -5.50 3.39
N LEU A 140 13.83 -4.36 3.55
CA LEU A 140 13.66 -3.48 4.71
C LEU A 140 12.36 -2.67 4.66
N LEU A 141 11.84 -2.38 3.46
CA LEU A 141 10.67 -1.53 3.23
C LEU A 141 9.37 -2.33 3.06
N THR A 142 9.43 -3.56 2.56
CA THR A 142 8.25 -4.44 2.39
C THR A 142 7.44 -4.70 3.66
N PRO A 143 8.02 -4.70 4.89
CA PRO A 143 7.24 -4.78 6.13
C PRO A 143 6.51 -3.47 6.48
N LEU A 144 6.74 -2.39 5.72
CA LEU A 144 6.19 -1.05 5.93
C LEU A 144 6.39 -0.58 7.39
N PRO A 145 7.64 -0.42 7.87
CA PRO A 145 7.94 -0.18 9.28
C PRO A 145 7.33 1.13 9.85
N MET A 146 6.90 2.03 8.97
CA MET A 146 6.24 3.29 9.31
C MET A 146 4.72 3.15 9.55
N ILE A 147 4.12 2.03 9.14
CA ILE A 147 2.72 1.72 9.40
C ILE A 147 2.64 0.85 10.66
N THR A 148 1.88 1.32 11.64
CA THR A 148 1.67 0.63 12.91
C THR A 148 0.99 -0.71 12.65
N PRO A 149 1.58 -1.85 13.08
CA PRO A 149 0.97 -3.14 12.89
C PRO A 149 -0.41 -3.23 13.52
N ILE A 150 -1.39 -3.71 12.75
CA ILE A 150 -2.73 -3.97 13.25
C ILE A 150 -2.81 -5.44 13.67
N PRO A 151 -2.98 -5.77 14.96
CA PRO A 151 -3.20 -7.14 15.38
C PRO A 151 -4.61 -7.59 14.99
N HIS A 152 -4.78 -8.87 14.64
CA HIS A 152 -6.09 -9.46 14.50
C HIS A 152 -6.65 -9.75 15.89
N ILE A 153 -7.63 -8.98 16.32
CA ILE A 153 -8.37 -9.24 17.54
C ILE A 153 -9.51 -10.15 17.12
N ALA A 154 -9.39 -11.45 17.41
CA ALA A 154 -10.53 -12.33 17.29
C ALA A 154 -11.62 -11.78 18.22
N GLU A 155 -12.80 -11.50 17.67
CA GLU A 155 -13.97 -11.23 18.50
C GLU A 155 -14.15 -12.47 19.38
N ILE A 156 -14.00 -12.29 20.68
CA ILE A 156 -14.46 -13.29 21.63
C ILE A 156 -15.97 -13.19 21.48
N ASP A 157 -16.59 -14.18 20.84
CA ASP A 157 -18.03 -14.35 20.91
C ASP A 157 -18.38 -14.39 22.40
N GLU A 158 -18.88 -13.28 22.94
CA GLU A 158 -19.58 -13.30 24.21
C GLU A 158 -20.83 -14.13 23.94
N GLU A 159 -20.71 -15.45 24.16
CA GLU A 159 -21.84 -16.36 24.26
C GLU A 159 -22.77 -15.81 25.36
N GLU A 160 -23.84 -15.11 24.94
CA GLU A 160 -25.02 -14.83 25.77
C GLU A 160 -25.76 -16.12 26.17
#